data_AF-A0A7C5Q0L7-F1
#
_entry.id   AF-A0A7C5Q0L7-F1
#
_cell.length_a   1.000
_cell.length_b   1.000
_cell.length_c   1.000
_cell.angle_alpha   90.00
_cell.angle_beta   90.00
_cell.angle_gamma   90.00
#
_symmetry.space_group_name_H-M   'P 1'
#
loop_
_entity.id
_entity.type
_entity.pdbx_description
1 polymer ?
#
loop_
_entity_poly.entity_id
_entity_poly.type
_entity_poly.pdbx_seq_one_letter_code
_entity_poly.pdbx_strand_id
1 'polypeptide(L)'
;MKIVLFVHNFPPEFLGGTEQVVLGLAKGLRELGEEVVIVSGSDAFHPGGRVLTERFEGFHVYRLLRDPEETYNLELDFGSVGDRIEAILDKEKPDAAHIHHWSTLGMGLVQRAKARGIPAIVSLHDLWTCCPRFFRTPRKGVRCPAGAERENCVRCISPDLGDPDPGALERRFERRQERLRRELLEAVAVLVPSQSLARRIQKHLPFDGPLEVLPHGLLQEPKERAVPRDKNLRVGCFGNLVPSKGLDLLVDALGHNASECEIHLAGHCPQEGYMDQLRERAKRHGLPLIWHGPFSAYDPHPALDLDLAVFPSLCEESYGLVVEEALARGVPVVVSARGALPERLENGGGVVVRSGGVMPLRIAVSNLIRNRKELDKLRAAIPKSFPTIMDAARRCQVLYKAGEPV
;
A
#
# COMPACT_ATOMS: atom_id res chain seq x y z
N MET A 1 -23.54 3.05 14.14
CA MET A 1 -23.15 1.63 14.15
C MET A 1 -21.77 1.53 14.81
N LYS A 2 -21.46 0.37 15.39
CA LYS A 2 -20.11 0.02 15.83
C LYS A 2 -19.44 -0.83 14.76
N ILE A 3 -18.31 -0.39 14.24
CA ILE A 3 -17.55 -1.05 13.19
C ILE A 3 -16.22 -1.53 13.75
N VAL A 4 -15.87 -2.80 13.49
CA VAL A 4 -14.54 -3.33 13.78
C VAL A 4 -13.68 -3.34 12.52
N LEU A 5 -12.51 -2.70 12.57
CA LEU A 5 -11.53 -2.70 11.49
C LEU A 5 -10.38 -3.66 11.82
N PHE A 6 -10.12 -4.64 10.95
CA PHE A 6 -9.00 -5.58 11.09
C PHE A 6 -7.85 -5.21 10.16
N VAL A 7 -6.65 -5.10 10.72
CA VAL A 7 -5.44 -4.75 9.97
C VAL A 7 -4.20 -5.42 10.55
N HIS A 8 -3.29 -5.88 9.70
CA HIS A 8 -2.17 -6.71 10.13
C HIS A 8 -1.24 -6.00 11.13
N ASN A 9 -0.97 -4.73 10.94
CA ASN A 9 -0.28 -3.89 11.90
C ASN A 9 -1.01 -2.56 12.00
N PHE A 10 -0.69 -1.77 13.02
CA PHE A 10 -1.31 -0.46 13.21
C PHE A 10 -0.39 0.50 14.00
N PRO A 11 -0.50 1.82 13.80
CA PRO A 11 0.27 2.80 14.56
C PRO A 11 0.01 2.68 16.08
N PRO A 12 0.96 3.12 16.93
CA PRO A 12 2.24 3.73 16.58
C PRO A 12 3.35 2.73 16.19
N GLU A 13 3.10 1.42 16.33
CA GLU A 13 4.11 0.37 16.10
C GLU A 13 4.60 0.33 14.65
N PHE A 14 3.68 0.43 13.70
CA PHE A 14 3.98 0.38 12.27
C PHE A 14 3.12 1.38 11.50
N LEU A 15 3.70 2.02 10.50
CA LEU A 15 3.00 2.99 9.65
C LEU A 15 3.42 2.80 8.19
N GLY A 16 2.65 2.00 7.46
CA GLY A 16 2.71 1.86 6.00
C GLY A 16 1.49 2.48 5.31
N GLY A 17 1.35 2.22 4.01
CA GLY A 17 0.22 2.72 3.23
C GLY A 17 -1.11 2.14 3.69
N THR A 18 -1.15 0.84 3.99
CA THR A 18 -2.36 0.16 4.50
C THR A 18 -2.80 0.76 5.83
N GLU A 19 -1.88 0.94 6.77
CA GLU A 19 -2.15 1.50 8.10
C GLU A 19 -2.69 2.92 8.02
N GLN A 20 -2.08 3.75 7.17
CA GLN A 20 -2.53 5.12 6.93
C GLN A 20 -3.95 5.17 6.36
N VAL A 21 -4.26 4.27 5.43
CA VAL A 21 -5.60 4.17 4.85
C VAL A 21 -6.61 3.73 5.89
N VAL A 22 -6.29 2.72 6.71
CA VAL A 22 -7.20 2.25 7.77
C VAL A 22 -7.45 3.35 8.80
N LEU A 23 -6.41 4.08 9.20
CA LEU A 23 -6.55 5.24 10.09
C LEU A 23 -7.38 6.35 9.45
N GLY A 24 -7.15 6.65 8.16
CA GLY A 24 -7.94 7.63 7.41
C GLY A 24 -9.41 7.23 7.31
N LEU A 25 -9.68 5.96 7.01
CA LEU A 25 -11.04 5.41 6.97
C LEU A 25 -11.71 5.47 8.35
N ALA A 26 -10.99 5.08 9.42
CA ALA A 26 -11.50 5.16 10.79
C ALA A 26 -11.90 6.60 11.17
N LYS A 27 -11.09 7.59 10.78
CA LYS A 27 -11.41 9.02 10.94
C LYS A 27 -12.67 9.42 10.17
N GLY A 28 -12.77 9.01 8.90
CA GLY A 28 -13.92 9.32 8.08
C GLY A 28 -15.21 8.68 8.59
N LEU A 29 -15.16 7.42 9.01
CA LEU A 29 -16.30 6.73 9.62
C LEU A 29 -16.75 7.39 10.93
N ARG A 30 -15.80 7.81 11.78
CA ARG A 30 -16.11 8.57 13.00
C ARG A 30 -16.78 9.91 12.69
N GLU A 31 -16.35 10.61 11.63
CA GLU A 31 -16.99 11.85 11.17
C GLU A 31 -18.41 11.61 10.67
N LEU A 32 -18.68 10.43 10.07
CA LEU A 32 -20.02 9.99 9.70
C LEU A 32 -20.88 9.48 10.89
N GLY A 33 -20.37 9.60 12.13
CA GLY A 33 -21.08 9.23 13.35
C GLY A 33 -20.97 7.75 13.74
N GLU A 34 -20.05 7.00 13.12
CA GLU A 34 -19.80 5.60 13.49
C GLU A 34 -18.85 5.48 14.68
N GLU A 35 -19.10 4.49 15.54
CA GLU A 35 -18.14 4.05 16.55
C GLU A 35 -17.17 3.07 15.90
N VAL A 36 -15.86 3.30 16.02
CA VAL A 36 -14.83 2.48 15.37
C VAL A 36 -13.90 1.87 16.40
N VAL A 37 -13.76 0.54 16.33
CA VAL A 37 -12.78 -0.25 17.08
C VAL A 37 -11.78 -0.85 16.11
N ILE A 38 -10.50 -0.87 16.47
CA ILE A 38 -9.44 -1.39 15.63
C ILE A 38 -8.87 -2.64 16.28
N VAL A 39 -8.70 -3.69 15.49
CA VAL A 39 -8.02 -4.92 15.88
C VAL A 39 -6.81 -5.10 14.99
N SER A 40 -5.62 -5.10 15.59
CA SER A 40 -4.37 -5.22 14.86
C SER A 40 -3.49 -6.35 15.36
N GLY A 41 -2.65 -6.88 14.47
CA GLY A 41 -1.51 -7.69 14.89
C GLY A 41 -0.39 -6.81 15.46
N SER A 42 0.71 -7.48 15.80
CA SER A 42 1.93 -6.92 16.36
C SER A 42 3.13 -7.76 15.93
N ASP A 43 4.26 -7.10 15.74
CA ASP A 43 5.58 -7.70 15.56
C ASP A 43 6.20 -8.10 16.89
N ALA A 44 5.73 -7.52 18.00
CA ALA A 44 6.10 -7.96 19.35
C ALA A 44 5.45 -9.32 19.71
N PHE A 45 6.22 -10.13 20.46
CA PHE A 45 5.83 -11.44 20.94
C PHE A 45 5.55 -11.44 22.45
N HIS A 46 4.68 -12.35 22.91
CA HIS A 46 4.42 -12.61 24.32
C HIS A 46 4.11 -14.10 24.53
N PRO A 47 4.74 -14.81 25.49
CA PRO A 47 4.40 -16.20 25.80
C PRO A 47 2.90 -16.37 26.14
N GLY A 48 2.26 -17.38 25.57
CA GLY A 48 0.81 -17.63 25.54
C GLY A 48 0.01 -16.76 24.56
N GLY A 49 0.65 -15.83 23.86
CA GLY A 49 -0.03 -14.74 23.14
C GLY A 49 -0.77 -13.79 24.09
N ARG A 50 -1.00 -12.54 23.65
CA ARG A 50 -1.68 -11.54 24.51
C ARG A 50 -2.43 -10.50 23.70
N VAL A 51 -3.57 -10.05 24.21
CA VAL A 51 -4.23 -8.83 23.73
C VAL A 51 -3.81 -7.66 24.60
N LEU A 52 -3.19 -6.66 24.00
CA LEU A 52 -3.01 -5.34 24.60
C LEU A 52 -4.15 -4.43 24.15
N THR A 53 -4.57 -3.56 25.06
CA THR A 53 -5.65 -2.61 24.81
C THR A 53 -5.12 -1.21 25.02
N GLU A 54 -5.20 -0.39 23.98
CA GLU A 54 -4.65 0.98 23.99
C GLU A 54 -5.58 1.97 23.29
N ARG A 55 -5.18 3.24 23.29
CA ARG A 55 -5.81 4.30 22.51
C ARG A 55 -4.80 4.95 21.58
N PHE A 56 -5.17 5.11 20.32
CA PHE A 56 -4.40 5.84 19.33
C PHE A 56 -5.29 6.83 18.59
N GLU A 57 -4.95 8.13 18.65
CA GLU A 57 -5.76 9.22 18.07
C GLU A 57 -7.28 9.17 18.40
N GLY A 58 -7.57 8.71 19.62
CA GLY A 58 -8.92 8.57 20.16
C GLY A 58 -9.63 7.26 19.81
N PHE A 59 -9.05 6.39 18.97
CA PHE A 59 -9.61 5.07 18.67
C PHE A 59 -9.20 4.03 19.69
N HIS A 60 -10.10 3.10 19.99
CA HIS A 60 -9.79 1.91 20.78
C HIS A 60 -9.06 0.89 19.93
N VAL A 61 -7.89 0.43 20.36
CA VAL A 61 -7.06 -0.52 19.61
C VAL A 61 -6.81 -1.76 20.46
N TYR A 62 -7.21 -2.91 19.93
CA TYR A 62 -6.83 -4.23 20.41
C TYR A 62 -5.64 -4.72 19.61
N ARG A 63 -4.47 -4.79 20.24
CA ARG A 63 -3.22 -5.23 19.62
C ARG A 63 -2.90 -6.65 20.05
N LEU A 64 -2.82 -7.57 19.09
CA LEU A 64 -2.58 -8.99 19.31
C LEU A 64 -1.09 -9.29 19.22
N LEU A 65 -0.45 -9.43 20.38
CA LEU A 65 0.92 -9.95 20.51
C LEU A 65 0.87 -11.45 20.32
N ARG A 66 1.74 -11.95 19.45
CA ARG A 66 1.81 -13.37 19.09
C ARG A 66 2.61 -14.16 20.10
N ASP A 67 2.24 -15.41 20.30
CA ASP A 67 3.16 -16.36 20.92
C ASP A 67 4.37 -16.59 19.99
N PRO A 68 5.61 -16.73 20.51
CA PRO A 68 6.75 -17.13 19.68
C PRO A 68 6.53 -18.39 18.82
N GLU A 69 5.65 -19.30 19.24
CA GLU A 69 5.23 -20.50 18.50
C GLU A 69 4.22 -20.20 17.38
N GLU A 70 3.52 -19.05 17.43
CA GLU A 70 2.60 -18.56 16.39
C GLU A 70 3.37 -17.93 15.23
N THR A 71 4.19 -18.77 14.58
CA THR A 71 5.06 -18.37 13.48
C THR A 71 4.31 -18.21 12.17
N TYR A 72 4.83 -17.30 11.32
CA TYR A 72 4.29 -17.11 9.98
C TYR A 72 4.47 -18.38 9.14
N ASN A 73 3.37 -18.99 8.71
CA ASN A 73 3.35 -20.14 7.81
C ASN A 73 2.51 -19.83 6.56
N LEU A 74 2.72 -20.63 5.51
CA LEU A 74 2.08 -20.40 4.21
C LEU A 74 0.54 -20.44 4.30
N GLU A 75 0.00 -21.34 5.12
CA GLU A 75 -1.44 -21.50 5.34
C GLU A 75 -2.06 -20.43 6.23
N LEU A 76 -1.24 -19.64 6.94
CA LEU A 76 -1.62 -18.56 7.86
C LEU A 76 -2.56 -19.07 8.97
N ASP A 77 -2.20 -20.24 9.50
CA ASP A 77 -2.83 -20.81 10.68
C ASP A 77 -2.00 -20.46 11.92
N PHE A 78 -2.52 -19.57 12.77
CA PHE A 78 -1.79 -19.01 13.92
C PHE A 78 -2.36 -19.50 15.26
N GLY A 79 -2.90 -20.71 15.30
CA GLY A 79 -3.35 -21.32 16.55
C GLY A 79 -4.34 -20.44 17.32
N SER A 80 -3.95 -20.01 18.53
CA SER A 80 -4.82 -19.32 19.48
C SER A 80 -5.13 -17.85 19.14
N VAL A 81 -4.53 -17.28 18.08
CA VAL A 81 -4.89 -15.94 17.58
C VAL A 81 -6.39 -15.85 17.26
N GLY A 82 -6.95 -16.93 16.71
CA GLY A 82 -8.38 -17.03 16.41
C GLY A 82 -9.25 -16.83 17.64
N ASP A 83 -8.94 -17.51 18.74
CA ASP A 83 -9.71 -17.46 19.99
C ASP A 83 -9.70 -16.05 20.59
N ARG A 84 -8.56 -15.34 20.49
CA ARG A 84 -8.45 -13.94 20.93
C ARG A 84 -9.31 -13.00 20.08
N ILE A 85 -9.35 -13.19 18.76
CA ILE A 85 -10.20 -12.42 17.86
C ILE A 85 -11.68 -12.65 18.17
N GLU A 86 -12.05 -13.91 18.38
CA GLU A 86 -13.40 -14.30 18.78
C GLU A 86 -13.85 -13.64 20.08
N ALA A 87 -13.00 -13.68 21.11
CA ALA A 87 -13.28 -13.00 22.38
C ALA A 87 -13.47 -11.49 22.21
N ILE A 88 -12.72 -10.84 21.30
CA ILE A 88 -12.90 -9.41 21.00
C ILE A 88 -14.25 -9.18 20.29
N LEU A 89 -14.61 -9.99 19.30
CA LEU A 89 -15.90 -9.89 18.61
C LEU A 89 -17.08 -10.09 19.58
N ASP A 90 -16.98 -11.07 20.49
CA ASP A 90 -18.00 -11.37 21.50
C ASP A 90 -18.15 -10.25 22.54
N LYS A 91 -17.04 -9.59 22.89
CA LYS A 91 -17.01 -8.44 23.80
C LYS A 91 -17.58 -7.19 23.14
N GLU A 92 -17.12 -6.85 21.94
CA GLU A 92 -17.45 -5.58 21.29
C GLU A 92 -18.83 -5.59 20.65
N LYS A 93 -19.28 -6.75 20.17
CA LYS A 93 -20.54 -6.95 19.43
C LYS A 93 -20.73 -5.90 18.33
N PRO A 94 -19.80 -5.80 17.37
CA PRO A 94 -19.89 -4.80 16.31
C PRO A 94 -21.05 -5.11 15.36
N ASP A 95 -21.63 -4.06 14.77
CA ASP A 95 -22.67 -4.17 13.75
C ASP A 95 -22.11 -4.62 12.40
N ALA A 96 -20.83 -4.37 12.13
CA ALA A 96 -20.13 -4.84 10.93
C ALA A 96 -18.62 -4.98 11.14
N ALA A 97 -17.98 -5.82 10.33
CA ALA A 97 -16.53 -6.00 10.27
C ALA A 97 -15.97 -5.53 8.92
N HIS A 98 -14.79 -4.90 8.94
CA HIS A 98 -14.04 -4.55 7.74
C HIS A 98 -12.62 -5.07 7.83
N ILE A 99 -12.26 -5.98 6.94
CA ILE A 99 -10.98 -6.66 6.93
C ILE A 99 -10.10 -6.04 5.84
N HIS A 100 -8.93 -5.51 6.21
CA HIS A 100 -8.05 -4.79 5.28
C HIS A 100 -6.81 -5.60 4.88
N HIS A 101 -6.15 -6.21 5.85
CA HIS A 101 -4.99 -7.06 5.59
C HIS A 101 -4.76 -7.90 6.85
N TRP A 102 -4.68 -9.22 6.74
CA TRP A 102 -4.74 -10.12 7.92
C TRP A 102 -3.56 -11.09 8.01
N SER A 103 -2.42 -10.72 7.42
CA SER A 103 -1.21 -11.55 7.39
C SER A 103 -0.64 -11.91 8.76
N THR A 104 -0.95 -11.15 9.80
CA THR A 104 -0.55 -11.39 11.21
C THR A 104 -1.74 -11.82 12.09
N LEU A 105 -2.96 -11.78 11.55
CA LEU A 105 -4.20 -12.11 12.25
C LEU A 105 -4.71 -13.52 11.91
N GLY A 106 -4.18 -14.13 10.85
CA GLY A 106 -4.57 -15.47 10.41
C GLY A 106 -5.85 -15.46 9.58
N MET A 107 -6.11 -16.57 8.88
CA MET A 107 -7.29 -16.68 8.01
C MET A 107 -8.60 -16.84 8.80
N GLY A 108 -9.71 -16.63 8.09
CA GLY A 108 -11.04 -16.99 8.56
C GLY A 108 -11.76 -15.87 9.33
N LEU A 109 -11.32 -14.62 9.18
CA LEU A 109 -11.94 -13.47 9.83
C LEU A 109 -13.38 -13.27 9.35
N VAL A 110 -13.63 -13.42 8.05
CA VAL A 110 -14.98 -13.33 7.49
C VAL A 110 -15.89 -14.41 8.07
N GLN A 111 -15.43 -15.66 8.10
CA GLN A 111 -16.20 -16.77 8.67
C GLN A 111 -16.49 -16.56 10.17
N ARG A 112 -15.50 -16.09 10.95
CA ARG A 112 -15.67 -15.82 12.38
C ARG A 112 -16.67 -14.71 12.66
N ALA A 113 -16.68 -13.65 11.83
CA ALA A 113 -17.67 -12.59 11.89
C ALA A 113 -19.07 -13.12 11.52
N LYS A 114 -19.18 -13.84 10.41
CA LYS A 114 -20.43 -14.43 9.93
C LYS A 114 -21.05 -15.42 10.91
N ALA A 115 -20.24 -16.25 11.59
CA ALA A 115 -20.70 -17.16 12.63
C ALA A 115 -21.39 -16.44 13.81
N ARG A 116 -21.14 -15.13 13.96
CA ARG A 116 -21.74 -14.24 14.97
C ARG A 116 -22.84 -13.33 14.39
N GLY A 117 -23.24 -13.55 13.15
CA GLY A 117 -24.22 -12.70 12.45
C GLY A 117 -23.69 -11.32 12.09
N ILE A 118 -22.36 -11.12 12.08
CA ILE A 118 -21.73 -9.83 11.78
C ILE A 118 -21.40 -9.80 10.27
N PRO A 119 -22.02 -8.91 9.47
CA PRO A 119 -21.66 -8.74 8.07
C PRO A 119 -20.22 -8.23 7.96
N ALA A 120 -19.46 -8.82 7.03
CA ALA A 120 -18.05 -8.50 6.85
C ALA A 120 -17.75 -8.10 5.40
N ILE A 121 -17.05 -6.97 5.21
CA ILE A 121 -16.45 -6.60 3.92
C ILE A 121 -14.94 -6.75 3.97
N VAL A 122 -14.32 -6.95 2.82
CA VAL A 122 -12.87 -7.11 2.68
C VAL A 122 -12.34 -6.04 1.73
N SER A 123 -11.27 -5.33 2.10
CA SER A 123 -10.48 -4.52 1.18
C SER A 123 -9.13 -5.17 0.94
N LEU A 124 -8.80 -5.46 -0.31
CA LEU A 124 -7.49 -5.97 -0.70
C LEU A 124 -6.58 -4.80 -1.08
N HIS A 125 -5.58 -4.51 -0.26
CA HIS A 125 -4.67 -3.38 -0.45
C HIS A 125 -3.46 -3.68 -1.35
N ASP A 126 -3.16 -4.95 -1.55
CA ASP A 126 -2.02 -5.40 -2.35
C ASP A 126 -2.21 -6.82 -2.93
N LEU A 127 -1.13 -7.39 -3.46
CA LEU A 127 -1.10 -8.71 -4.08
C LEU A 127 -0.71 -9.85 -3.12
N TRP A 128 -0.74 -9.62 -1.80
CA TRP A 128 -0.43 -10.64 -0.80
C TRP A 128 -1.37 -11.84 -0.90
N THR A 129 -2.67 -11.61 -1.14
CA THR A 129 -3.64 -12.72 -1.34
C THR A 129 -3.25 -13.59 -2.54
N CYS A 130 -2.65 -13.01 -3.58
CA CYS A 130 -2.13 -13.76 -4.73
C CYS A 130 -0.75 -14.41 -4.50
N CYS A 131 0.09 -13.85 -3.64
CA CYS A 131 1.49 -14.27 -3.50
C CYS A 131 2.05 -14.01 -2.09
N PRO A 132 2.58 -15.03 -1.40
CA PRO A 132 3.09 -14.91 -0.04
C PRO A 132 4.35 -14.03 0.09
N ARG A 133 4.98 -13.67 -1.04
CA ARG A 133 6.13 -12.76 -1.08
C ARG A 133 5.76 -11.27 -1.18
N PHE A 134 4.46 -10.93 -1.12
CA PHE A 134 3.93 -9.56 -1.21
C PHE A 134 4.27 -8.86 -2.55
N PHE A 135 3.35 -8.06 -3.10
CA PHE A 135 3.54 -7.32 -4.36
C PHE A 135 4.03 -8.14 -5.58
N ARG A 136 4.02 -9.48 -5.49
CA ARG A 136 4.63 -10.42 -6.44
C ARG A 136 6.11 -10.06 -6.77
N THR A 137 6.92 -9.77 -5.75
CA THR A 137 8.35 -9.51 -5.93
C THR A 137 9.17 -10.81 -5.82
N PRO A 138 9.82 -11.29 -6.90
CA PRO A 138 10.62 -12.52 -6.84
C PRO A 138 11.88 -12.33 -5.98
N ARG A 139 12.55 -13.43 -5.61
CA ARG A 139 13.84 -13.37 -4.90
C ARG A 139 14.94 -12.66 -5.68
N LYS A 140 14.97 -12.87 -7.01
CA LYS A 140 15.91 -12.22 -7.93
C LYS A 140 15.13 -11.35 -8.91
N GLY A 141 15.48 -10.07 -8.95
CA GLY A 141 14.81 -9.08 -9.79
C GLY A 141 13.59 -8.46 -9.12
N VAL A 142 12.88 -7.63 -9.90
CA VAL A 142 11.80 -6.76 -9.41
C VAL A 142 10.47 -7.02 -10.12
N ARG A 143 10.42 -8.04 -10.98
CA ARG A 143 9.23 -8.41 -11.75
C ARG A 143 9.03 -9.92 -11.67
N CYS A 144 7.88 -10.35 -11.15
CA CYS A 144 7.45 -11.74 -11.28
C CYS A 144 7.40 -12.09 -12.79
N PRO A 145 8.08 -13.16 -13.22
CA PRO A 145 8.06 -13.58 -14.62
C PRO A 145 6.62 -13.86 -15.08
N ALA A 146 6.37 -13.69 -16.38
CA ALA A 146 5.08 -14.01 -16.96
C ALA A 146 4.82 -15.52 -16.86
N GLY A 147 3.59 -15.91 -16.53
CA GLY A 147 3.20 -17.28 -16.24
C GLY A 147 2.69 -17.41 -14.79
N ALA A 148 1.43 -17.80 -14.63
CA ALA A 148 0.84 -18.11 -13.33
C ALA A 148 0.95 -19.61 -13.02
N GLU A 149 1.88 -20.30 -13.67
CA GLU A 149 2.16 -21.72 -13.47
C GLU A 149 2.56 -21.96 -12.01
N ARG A 150 1.91 -22.95 -11.41
CA ARG A 150 2.01 -23.24 -9.99
C ARG A 150 3.43 -23.66 -9.62
N GLU A 151 4.07 -24.41 -10.51
CA GLU A 151 5.45 -24.89 -10.42
C GLU A 151 6.45 -23.72 -10.28
N ASN A 152 6.21 -22.60 -10.99
CA ASN A 152 7.06 -21.42 -10.88
C ASN A 152 6.91 -20.75 -9.51
N CYS A 153 5.70 -20.72 -8.96
CA CYS A 153 5.44 -20.16 -7.62
C CYS A 153 6.10 -21.03 -6.55
N VAL A 154 5.92 -22.36 -6.60
CA VAL A 154 6.55 -23.33 -5.69
C VAL A 154 8.06 -23.18 -5.68
N ARG A 155 8.70 -23.14 -6.87
CA ARG A 155 10.14 -22.92 -7.00
C ARG A 155 10.58 -21.57 -6.43
N CYS A 156 9.77 -20.52 -6.57
CA CYS A 156 10.09 -19.19 -6.07
C CYS A 156 10.03 -19.10 -4.54
N ILE A 157 9.07 -19.77 -3.89
CA ILE A 157 8.83 -19.67 -2.43
C ILE A 157 9.52 -20.77 -1.62
N SER A 158 9.86 -21.91 -2.23
CA SER A 158 10.54 -23.04 -1.55
C SER A 158 11.76 -22.59 -0.73
N PRO A 159 12.67 -21.73 -1.26
CA PRO A 159 13.81 -21.28 -0.47
C PRO A 159 13.47 -20.37 0.72
N ASP A 160 12.27 -19.76 0.76
CA ASP A 160 11.79 -18.96 1.91
C ASP A 160 11.22 -19.84 3.02
N LEU A 161 10.61 -20.97 2.65
CA LEU A 161 9.87 -21.82 3.57
C LEU A 161 10.69 -23.03 4.07
N GLY A 162 11.82 -23.32 3.44
CA GLY A 162 12.69 -24.44 3.82
C GLY A 162 12.10 -25.82 3.54
N ASP A 163 11.03 -25.89 2.74
CA ASP A 163 10.35 -27.15 2.41
C ASP A 163 11.17 -27.97 1.38
N PRO A 164 11.56 -29.21 1.70
CA PRO A 164 12.36 -30.05 0.81
C PRO A 164 11.53 -30.78 -0.25
N ASP A 165 10.20 -30.89 -0.09
CA ASP A 165 9.29 -31.57 -1.03
C ASP A 165 8.45 -30.53 -1.82
N PRO A 166 8.75 -30.32 -3.12
CA PRO A 166 7.98 -29.43 -3.98
C PRO A 166 6.49 -29.80 -4.07
N GLY A 167 6.14 -31.10 -4.05
CA GLY A 167 4.76 -31.56 -4.15
C GLY A 167 3.96 -31.29 -2.89
N ALA A 168 4.58 -31.41 -1.70
CA ALA A 168 3.97 -30.96 -0.46
C ALA A 168 3.70 -29.46 -0.49
N LEU A 169 4.70 -28.66 -0.88
CA LEU A 169 4.57 -27.21 -0.95
C LEU A 169 3.49 -26.74 -1.93
N GLU A 170 3.37 -27.43 -3.06
CA GLU A 170 2.28 -27.21 -4.02
C GLU A 170 0.90 -27.37 -3.38
N ARG A 171 0.65 -28.48 -2.68
CA ARG A 171 -0.61 -28.73 -1.97
C ARG A 171 -0.87 -27.70 -0.87
N ARG A 172 0.17 -27.24 -0.16
CA ARG A 172 0.05 -26.17 0.85
C ARG A 172 -0.40 -24.86 0.21
N PHE A 173 0.20 -24.51 -0.93
CA PHE A 173 -0.14 -23.31 -1.68
C PHE A 173 -1.59 -23.35 -2.21
N GLU A 174 -2.03 -24.50 -2.72
CA GLU A 174 -3.43 -24.72 -3.12
C GLU A 174 -4.40 -24.55 -1.95
N ARG A 175 -4.11 -25.16 -0.79
CA ARG A 175 -4.93 -24.98 0.41
C ARG A 175 -5.03 -23.51 0.82
N ARG A 176 -3.91 -22.77 0.76
CA ARG A 176 -3.91 -21.32 1.03
C ARG A 176 -4.84 -20.57 0.06
N GLN A 177 -4.75 -20.84 -1.24
CA GLN A 177 -5.60 -20.19 -2.23
C GLN A 177 -7.08 -20.53 -2.06
N GLU A 178 -7.41 -21.79 -1.76
CA GLU A 178 -8.79 -22.22 -1.52
C GLU A 178 -9.38 -21.58 -0.26
N ARG A 179 -8.60 -21.48 0.83
CA ARG A 179 -9.04 -20.78 2.05
C ARG A 179 -9.34 -19.31 1.79
N LEU A 180 -8.44 -18.61 1.10
CA LEU A 180 -8.67 -17.21 0.70
C LEU A 180 -9.90 -17.08 -0.19
N ARG A 181 -10.06 -17.96 -1.18
CA ARG A 181 -11.22 -17.96 -2.08
C ARG A 181 -12.53 -18.07 -1.30
N ARG A 182 -12.62 -19.01 -0.36
CA ARG A 182 -13.81 -19.18 0.50
C ARG A 182 -14.07 -17.95 1.37
N GLU A 183 -13.03 -17.43 2.01
CA GLU A 183 -13.11 -16.22 2.84
C GLU A 183 -13.63 -15.02 2.05
N LEU A 184 -13.16 -14.82 0.82
CA LEU A 184 -13.64 -13.74 -0.04
C LEU A 184 -15.07 -13.96 -0.56
N LEU A 185 -15.46 -15.19 -0.89
CA LEU A 185 -16.82 -15.50 -1.36
C LEU A 185 -17.90 -15.33 -0.29
N GLU A 186 -17.51 -15.38 0.99
CA GLU A 186 -18.43 -15.18 2.11
C GLU A 186 -18.54 -13.71 2.54
N ALA A 187 -17.71 -12.82 1.99
CA ALA A 187 -17.76 -11.40 2.30
C ALA A 187 -18.95 -10.73 1.61
N VAL A 188 -19.53 -9.72 2.25
CA VAL A 188 -20.60 -8.88 1.69
C VAL A 188 -20.11 -8.16 0.42
N ALA A 189 -18.85 -7.70 0.44
CA ALA A 189 -18.17 -7.10 -0.70
C ALA A 189 -16.66 -7.30 -0.59
N VAL A 190 -16.01 -7.44 -1.74
CA VAL A 190 -14.54 -7.45 -1.86
C VAL A 190 -14.11 -6.22 -2.65
N LEU A 191 -13.43 -5.32 -1.96
CA LEU A 191 -13.00 -4.02 -2.46
C LEU A 191 -11.54 -4.09 -2.89
N VAL A 192 -11.23 -3.42 -4.00
CA VAL A 192 -9.86 -3.24 -4.50
C VAL A 192 -9.67 -1.76 -4.86
N PRO A 193 -8.48 -1.19 -4.66
CA PRO A 193 -8.28 0.25 -4.81
C PRO A 193 -8.10 0.74 -6.25
N SER A 194 -7.90 -0.17 -7.20
CA SER A 194 -7.62 0.19 -8.59
C SER A 194 -8.07 -0.89 -9.55
N GLN A 195 -8.33 -0.49 -10.80
CA GLN A 195 -8.64 -1.44 -11.87
C GLN A 195 -7.43 -2.33 -12.16
N SER A 196 -6.22 -1.80 -12.02
CA SER A 196 -4.98 -2.56 -12.14
C SER A 196 -4.92 -3.68 -11.12
N LEU A 197 -5.20 -3.39 -9.84
CA LEU A 197 -5.20 -4.43 -8.82
C LEU A 197 -6.32 -5.44 -9.06
N ALA A 198 -7.54 -4.99 -9.42
CA ALA A 198 -8.65 -5.89 -9.78
C ALA A 198 -8.24 -6.93 -10.84
N ARG A 199 -7.67 -6.47 -11.96
CA ARG A 199 -7.17 -7.34 -13.05
C ARG A 199 -6.09 -8.30 -12.57
N ARG A 200 -5.22 -7.88 -11.65
CA ARG A 200 -4.15 -8.73 -11.12
C ARG A 200 -4.68 -9.78 -10.15
N ILE A 201 -5.64 -9.43 -9.28
CA ILE A 201 -6.32 -10.37 -8.39
C ILE A 201 -7.03 -11.44 -9.25
N GLN A 202 -7.88 -11.04 -10.19
CA GLN A 202 -8.60 -11.96 -11.08
C GLN A 202 -7.68 -12.88 -11.88
N LYS A 203 -6.49 -12.38 -12.27
CA LYS A 203 -5.52 -13.18 -13.01
C LYS A 203 -4.78 -14.21 -12.15
N HIS A 204 -4.64 -13.97 -10.86
CA HIS A 204 -3.64 -14.67 -10.03
C HIS A 204 -4.18 -15.33 -8.76
N LEU A 205 -5.35 -14.92 -8.31
CA LEU A 205 -6.12 -15.62 -7.28
C LEU A 205 -7.25 -16.36 -8.00
N PRO A 206 -7.49 -17.65 -7.71
CA PRO A 206 -8.63 -18.39 -8.28
C PRO A 206 -9.93 -17.93 -7.61
N PHE A 207 -10.27 -16.65 -7.74
CA PHE A 207 -11.46 -16.02 -7.19
C PHE A 207 -12.31 -15.51 -8.34
N ASP A 208 -13.53 -16.01 -8.40
CA ASP A 208 -14.54 -15.77 -9.45
C ASP A 208 -15.66 -14.81 -9.01
N GLY A 209 -15.65 -14.38 -7.74
CA GLY A 209 -16.61 -13.41 -7.22
C GLY A 209 -16.37 -11.98 -7.71
N PRO A 210 -17.33 -11.06 -7.48
CA PRO A 210 -17.21 -9.67 -7.88
C PRO A 210 -16.11 -8.95 -7.08
N LEU A 211 -15.39 -8.06 -7.77
CA LEU A 211 -14.47 -7.10 -7.16
C LEU A 211 -14.99 -5.69 -7.43
N GLU A 212 -15.22 -4.93 -6.37
CA GLU A 212 -15.61 -3.53 -6.48
C GLU A 212 -14.37 -2.64 -6.39
N VAL A 213 -14.20 -1.76 -7.38
CA VAL A 213 -13.11 -0.78 -7.35
C VAL A 213 -13.51 0.42 -6.49
N LEU A 214 -12.88 0.54 -5.32
CA LEU A 214 -13.04 1.67 -4.41
C LEU A 214 -11.69 2.36 -4.18
N PRO A 215 -11.41 3.48 -4.88
CA PRO A 215 -10.20 4.28 -4.66
C PRO A 215 -10.02 4.65 -3.19
N HIS A 216 -8.78 4.66 -2.70
CA HIS A 216 -8.50 5.15 -1.33
C HIS A 216 -8.77 6.65 -1.21
N GLY A 217 -8.52 7.39 -2.29
CA GLY A 217 -8.54 8.84 -2.31
C GLY A 217 -7.43 9.49 -1.47
N LEU A 218 -7.48 10.82 -1.43
CA LEU A 218 -6.64 11.62 -0.53
C LEU A 218 -7.03 11.33 0.92
N LEU A 219 -6.05 10.88 1.71
CA LEU A 219 -6.21 10.65 3.15
C LEU A 219 -6.35 11.95 3.93
N GLN A 220 -5.81 13.04 3.38
CA GLN A 220 -5.91 14.39 3.90
C GLN A 220 -5.97 15.35 2.72
N GLU A 221 -6.97 16.23 2.72
CA GLU A 221 -7.06 17.29 1.73
C GLU A 221 -5.94 18.33 1.93
N PRO A 222 -5.26 18.75 0.85
CA PRO A 222 -4.18 19.72 0.96
C PRO A 222 -4.74 21.10 1.31
N LYS A 223 -4.18 21.71 2.37
CA LYS A 223 -4.45 23.12 2.71
C LYS A 223 -3.63 24.10 1.89
N GLU A 224 -2.51 23.62 1.35
CA GLU A 224 -1.49 24.42 0.68
C GLU A 224 -1.11 23.76 -0.65
N ARG A 225 -0.60 24.56 -1.58
CA ARG A 225 -0.07 24.11 -2.87
C ARG A 225 1.38 24.55 -3.00
N ALA A 226 2.17 23.75 -3.71
CA ALA A 226 3.56 24.05 -4.00
C ALA A 226 3.67 25.33 -4.83
N VAL A 227 4.71 26.12 -4.56
CA VAL A 227 5.05 27.32 -5.33
C VAL A 227 6.18 26.96 -6.31
N PRO A 228 5.94 27.04 -7.63
CA PRO A 228 6.96 26.73 -8.63
C PRO A 228 8.23 27.60 -8.50
N ARG A 229 9.39 27.00 -8.72
CA ARG A 229 10.69 27.69 -8.78
C ARG A 229 11.10 28.00 -10.21
N ASP A 230 11.75 29.15 -10.40
CA ASP A 230 12.23 29.58 -11.72
C ASP A 230 13.51 28.85 -12.16
N LYS A 231 14.41 28.57 -11.22
CA LYS A 231 15.74 27.98 -11.47
C LYS A 231 16.05 26.91 -10.43
N ASN A 232 16.96 25.99 -10.81
CA ASN A 232 17.44 24.88 -10.00
C ASN A 232 16.29 24.05 -9.41
N LEU A 233 15.70 23.20 -10.25
CA LEU A 233 14.48 22.49 -9.88
C LEU A 233 14.69 21.52 -8.72
N ARG A 234 13.68 21.46 -7.85
CA ARG A 234 13.55 20.40 -6.85
C ARG A 234 12.80 19.23 -7.46
N VAL A 235 13.54 18.18 -7.79
CA VAL A 235 12.97 16.92 -8.27
C VAL A 235 12.99 15.94 -7.12
N GLY A 236 11.87 15.26 -6.83
CA GLY A 236 11.85 14.44 -5.62
C GLY A 236 10.91 13.27 -5.61
N CYS A 237 11.12 12.42 -4.61
CA CYS A 237 10.27 11.27 -4.33
C CYS A 237 10.02 11.23 -2.82
N PHE A 238 8.81 10.84 -2.43
CA PHE A 238 8.47 10.67 -1.03
C PHE A 238 7.66 9.40 -0.77
N GLY A 239 7.65 8.97 0.50
CA GLY A 239 7.06 7.71 0.96
C GLY A 239 8.13 6.72 1.41
N ASN A 240 7.83 5.42 1.39
CA ASN A 240 8.82 4.40 1.78
C ASN A 240 9.97 4.34 0.77
N LEU A 241 11.18 4.63 1.23
CA LEU A 241 12.39 4.69 0.39
C LEU A 241 13.07 3.32 0.38
N VAL A 242 12.66 2.47 -0.56
CA VAL A 242 13.17 1.10 -0.73
C VAL A 242 13.57 0.85 -2.19
N PRO A 243 14.49 -0.09 -2.48
CA PRO A 243 14.96 -0.34 -3.85
C PRO A 243 13.86 -0.63 -4.87
N SER A 244 12.76 -1.27 -4.44
CA SER A 244 11.62 -1.56 -5.32
C SER A 244 10.87 -0.30 -5.81
N LYS A 245 11.11 0.87 -5.20
CA LYS A 245 10.60 2.16 -5.67
C LYS A 245 11.50 2.81 -6.74
N GLY A 246 12.63 2.21 -7.07
CA GLY A 246 13.47 2.59 -8.20
C GLY A 246 14.27 3.89 -8.00
N LEU A 247 14.60 4.27 -6.76
CA LEU A 247 15.33 5.52 -6.48
C LEU A 247 16.73 5.55 -7.12
N ASP A 248 17.38 4.40 -7.25
CA ASP A 248 18.63 4.27 -8.02
C ASP A 248 18.49 4.78 -9.45
N LEU A 249 17.38 4.43 -10.11
CA LEU A 249 17.10 4.85 -11.47
C LEU A 249 16.85 6.35 -11.54
N LEU A 250 16.20 6.93 -10.53
CA LEU A 250 15.99 8.37 -10.45
C LEU A 250 17.32 9.12 -10.37
N VAL A 251 18.20 8.70 -9.47
CA VAL A 251 19.54 9.31 -9.32
C VAL A 251 20.34 9.19 -10.63
N ASP A 252 20.36 8.01 -11.25
CA ASP A 252 21.07 7.81 -12.52
C ASP A 252 20.44 8.56 -13.71
N ALA A 253 19.12 8.79 -13.68
CA ALA A 253 18.41 9.54 -14.71
C ALA A 253 18.73 11.03 -14.63
N LEU A 254 18.76 11.58 -13.41
CA LEU A 254 19.05 13.00 -13.15
C LEU A 254 20.52 13.38 -13.30
N GLY A 255 21.45 12.42 -13.33
CA GLY A 255 22.88 12.73 -13.43
C GLY A 255 23.28 13.59 -14.63
N HIS A 256 22.50 13.59 -15.73
CA HIS A 256 22.75 14.47 -16.90
C HIS A 256 22.30 15.92 -16.71
N ASN A 257 21.55 16.19 -15.63
CA ASN A 257 20.98 17.49 -15.28
C ASN A 257 21.49 17.96 -13.90
N ALA A 258 22.62 17.43 -13.41
CA ALA A 258 23.13 17.69 -12.06
C ALA A 258 23.40 19.18 -11.76
N SER A 259 23.63 20.01 -12.78
CA SER A 259 23.78 21.47 -12.65
C SER A 259 22.46 22.26 -12.74
N GLU A 260 21.35 21.59 -13.06
CA GLU A 260 20.04 22.21 -13.32
C GLU A 260 18.99 21.83 -12.26
N CYS A 261 19.29 20.87 -11.38
CA CYS A 261 18.37 20.36 -10.38
C CYS A 261 19.07 19.79 -9.14
N GLU A 262 18.28 19.66 -8.08
CA GLU A 262 18.59 18.92 -6.86
C GLU A 262 17.57 17.82 -6.63
N ILE A 263 18.00 16.70 -6.03
CA ILE A 263 17.13 15.59 -5.68
C ILE A 263 16.73 15.63 -4.21
N HIS A 264 15.42 15.65 -3.95
CA HIS A 264 14.83 15.70 -2.62
C HIS A 264 14.10 14.39 -2.32
N LEU A 265 14.50 13.71 -1.25
CA LEU A 265 13.91 12.46 -0.79
C LEU A 265 13.30 12.65 0.60
N ALA A 266 12.08 12.17 0.82
CA ALA A 266 11.42 12.23 2.13
C ALA A 266 10.69 10.94 2.47
N GLY A 267 10.82 10.46 3.69
CA GLY A 267 10.19 9.24 4.18
C GLY A 267 11.17 8.24 4.78
N HIS A 268 10.60 7.17 5.32
CA HIS A 268 11.33 6.11 6.01
C HIS A 268 12.17 5.27 5.04
N CYS A 269 13.43 5.01 5.39
CA CYS A 269 14.36 4.17 4.64
C CYS A 269 14.72 2.95 5.50
N PRO A 270 13.93 1.86 5.42
CA PRO A 270 14.07 0.72 6.34
C PRO A 270 15.32 -0.13 6.06
N GLN A 271 15.84 -0.11 4.83
CA GLN A 271 16.99 -0.90 4.45
C GLN A 271 18.29 -0.19 4.84
N GLU A 272 19.07 -0.85 5.69
CA GLU A 272 20.38 -0.37 6.14
C GLU A 272 21.33 -0.11 4.94
N GLY A 273 22.05 1.01 5.00
CA GLY A 273 23.02 1.43 3.98
C GLY A 273 22.43 1.87 2.63
N TYR A 274 21.11 1.72 2.40
CA TYR A 274 20.53 2.05 1.09
C TYR A 274 20.62 3.55 0.77
N MET A 275 20.34 4.41 1.75
CA MET A 275 20.47 5.87 1.56
C MET A 275 21.92 6.29 1.28
N ASP A 276 22.90 5.66 1.92
CA ASP A 276 24.32 5.98 1.69
C ASP A 276 24.75 5.53 0.28
N GLN A 277 24.23 4.41 -0.22
CA GLN A 277 24.41 4.00 -1.62
C GLN A 277 23.84 5.04 -2.60
N LEU A 278 22.66 5.59 -2.31
CA LEU A 278 22.06 6.65 -3.13
C LEU A 278 22.89 7.94 -3.08
N ARG A 279 23.41 8.33 -1.91
CA ARG A 279 24.30 9.49 -1.75
C ARG A 279 25.60 9.33 -2.54
N GLU A 280 26.27 8.18 -2.44
CA GLU A 280 27.49 7.92 -3.21
C GLU A 280 27.22 7.86 -4.71
N ARG A 281 26.07 7.31 -5.13
CA ARG A 281 25.63 7.36 -6.53
C ARG A 281 25.41 8.79 -7.00
N ALA A 282 24.72 9.62 -6.21
CA ALA A 282 24.46 11.03 -6.54
C ALA A 282 25.77 11.84 -6.62
N LYS A 283 26.69 11.62 -5.67
CA LYS A 283 28.02 12.25 -5.64
C LYS A 283 28.83 11.95 -6.90
N ARG A 284 28.78 10.72 -7.42
CA ARG A 284 29.44 10.35 -8.71
C ARG A 284 28.92 11.15 -9.90
N HIS A 285 27.66 11.61 -9.85
CA HIS A 285 27.07 12.46 -10.88
C HIS A 285 27.20 13.96 -10.58
N GLY A 286 27.76 14.34 -9.42
CA GLY A 286 27.74 15.73 -8.94
C GLY A 286 26.34 16.26 -8.61
N LEU A 287 25.36 15.36 -8.39
CA LEU A 287 23.97 15.70 -8.12
C LEU A 287 23.76 15.95 -6.62
N PRO A 288 23.28 17.13 -6.19
CA PRO A 288 22.94 17.37 -4.79
C PRO A 288 21.74 16.52 -4.36
N LEU A 289 21.94 15.63 -3.38
CA LEU A 289 20.88 14.79 -2.81
C LEU A 289 20.63 15.16 -1.35
N ILE A 290 19.39 15.56 -1.06
CA ILE A 290 18.91 15.86 0.28
C ILE A 290 17.87 14.80 0.71
N TRP A 291 18.14 14.13 1.83
CA TRP A 291 17.17 13.27 2.50
C TRP A 291 16.63 13.97 3.74
N HIS A 292 15.33 14.24 3.75
CA HIS A 292 14.63 14.95 4.82
C HIS A 292 14.22 14.04 6.00
N GLY A 293 14.48 12.74 5.91
CA GLY A 293 14.05 11.78 6.92
C GLY A 293 12.56 11.42 6.82
N PRO A 294 12.03 10.62 7.77
CA PRO A 294 10.60 10.32 7.85
C PRO A 294 9.77 11.57 8.16
N PHE A 295 8.51 11.58 7.74
CA PHE A 295 7.55 12.67 8.01
C PHE A 295 6.20 12.10 8.46
N SER A 296 5.44 12.92 9.19
CA SER A 296 4.11 12.61 9.70
C SER A 296 3.05 13.53 9.08
N ALA A 297 1.77 13.30 9.40
CA ALA A 297 0.68 14.18 8.99
C ALA A 297 0.72 15.58 9.65
N TYR A 298 1.56 15.77 10.67
CA TYR A 298 1.74 17.04 11.37
C TYR A 298 2.87 17.88 10.77
N ASP A 299 3.73 17.28 9.94
CA ASP A 299 4.83 17.97 9.27
C ASP A 299 4.37 18.61 7.95
N PRO A 300 5.05 19.68 7.47
CA PRO A 300 4.85 20.18 6.13
C PRO A 300 5.04 19.05 5.10
N HIS A 301 4.06 18.87 4.24
CA HIS A 301 4.08 17.75 3.30
C HIS A 301 5.24 17.92 2.29
N PRO A 302 6.07 16.89 2.04
CA PRO A 302 7.29 17.01 1.24
C PRO A 302 7.06 17.49 -0.19
N ALA A 303 5.89 17.18 -0.78
CA ALA A 303 5.53 17.69 -2.10
C ALA A 303 5.48 19.22 -2.19
N LEU A 304 5.23 19.96 -1.10
CA LEU A 304 5.15 21.42 -1.13
C LEU A 304 6.46 22.09 -1.58
N ASP A 305 7.57 21.38 -1.41
CA ASP A 305 8.90 21.85 -1.78
C ASP A 305 9.42 21.27 -3.11
N LEU A 306 8.57 20.58 -3.87
CA LEU A 306 8.95 19.96 -5.14
C LEU A 306 8.40 20.73 -6.34
N ASP A 307 9.20 20.82 -7.39
CA ASP A 307 8.78 21.28 -8.70
C ASP A 307 8.26 20.14 -9.59
N LEU A 308 8.79 18.94 -9.36
CA LEU A 308 8.46 17.70 -10.08
C LEU A 308 8.62 16.52 -9.12
N ALA A 309 7.57 15.72 -8.95
CA ALA A 309 7.67 14.47 -8.21
C ALA A 309 7.91 13.30 -9.19
N VAL A 310 8.75 12.33 -8.81
CA VAL A 310 9.12 11.21 -9.68
C VAL A 310 9.00 9.91 -8.91
N PHE A 311 8.13 9.02 -9.38
CA PHE A 311 7.83 7.73 -8.77
C PHE A 311 8.18 6.60 -9.75
N PRO A 312 9.47 6.23 -9.88
CA PRO A 312 9.94 5.28 -10.88
C PRO A 312 9.79 3.81 -10.44
N SER A 313 8.71 3.49 -9.72
CA SER A 313 8.50 2.18 -9.08
C SER A 313 8.72 1.00 -10.03
N LEU A 314 9.34 -0.03 -9.46
CA LEU A 314 9.66 -1.29 -10.13
C LEU A 314 8.67 -2.41 -9.76
N CYS A 315 8.08 -2.32 -8.56
CA CYS A 315 7.02 -3.21 -8.09
C CYS A 315 5.65 -2.86 -8.68
N GLU A 316 4.70 -3.79 -8.54
CA GLU A 316 3.29 -3.53 -8.88
C GLU A 316 2.64 -2.70 -7.75
N GLU A 317 2.57 -1.39 -7.96
CA GLU A 317 1.87 -0.47 -7.04
C GLU A 317 0.36 -0.72 -7.09
N SER A 318 -0.28 -0.72 -5.93
CA SER A 318 -1.70 -1.10 -5.83
C SER A 318 -2.64 0.09 -5.97
N TYR A 319 -2.17 1.30 -5.63
CA TYR A 319 -2.93 2.55 -5.77
C TYR A 319 -2.06 3.75 -6.15
N GLY A 320 -1.04 4.05 -5.35
CA GLY A 320 -0.16 5.21 -5.56
C GLY A 320 -0.63 6.48 -4.85
N LEU A 321 -0.84 6.43 -3.52
CA LEU A 321 -1.22 7.58 -2.68
C LEU A 321 -0.33 8.81 -2.95
N VAL A 322 0.99 8.58 -2.99
CA VAL A 322 2.01 9.62 -3.23
C VAL A 322 1.82 10.39 -4.55
N VAL A 323 1.21 9.76 -5.55
CA VAL A 323 0.94 10.41 -6.84
C VAL A 323 -0.18 11.44 -6.67
N GLU A 324 -1.30 11.04 -6.06
CA GLU A 324 -2.42 11.94 -5.80
C GLU A 324 -2.03 13.04 -4.81
N GLU A 325 -1.23 12.72 -3.79
CA GLU A 325 -0.72 13.69 -2.81
C GLU A 325 0.15 14.78 -3.45
N ALA A 326 0.96 14.44 -4.45
CA ALA A 326 1.75 15.39 -5.23
C ALA A 326 0.86 16.24 -6.15
N LEU A 327 0.00 15.59 -6.94
CA LEU A 327 -0.90 16.25 -7.88
C LEU A 327 -1.85 17.22 -7.15
N ALA A 328 -2.46 16.81 -6.04
CA ALA A 328 -3.37 17.65 -5.28
C ALA A 328 -2.69 18.93 -4.75
N ARG A 329 -1.37 18.87 -4.52
CA ARG A 329 -0.53 20.02 -4.14
C ARG A 329 0.01 20.81 -5.31
N GLY A 330 -0.41 20.52 -6.54
CA GLY A 330 -0.01 21.25 -7.74
C GLY A 330 1.35 20.83 -8.30
N VAL A 331 1.90 19.70 -7.87
CA VAL A 331 3.19 19.18 -8.33
C VAL A 331 2.97 18.15 -9.44
N PRO A 332 3.47 18.39 -10.67
CA PRO A 332 3.43 17.40 -11.72
C PRO A 332 4.25 16.17 -11.38
N VAL A 333 3.92 15.05 -12.01
CA VAL A 333 4.53 13.77 -11.68
C VAL A 333 5.07 13.02 -12.89
N VAL A 334 6.17 12.30 -12.71
CA VAL A 334 6.62 11.25 -13.65
C VAL A 334 6.49 9.90 -12.95
N VAL A 335 5.76 8.96 -13.55
CA VAL A 335 5.53 7.65 -12.95
C VAL A 335 5.96 6.52 -13.88
N SER A 336 6.43 5.43 -13.30
CA SER A 336 6.62 4.17 -14.02
C SER A 336 5.28 3.57 -14.46
N ALA A 337 5.23 2.96 -15.64
CA ALA A 337 4.11 2.17 -16.14
C ALA A 337 3.98 0.83 -15.38
N ARG A 338 3.63 0.91 -14.08
CA ARG A 338 3.53 -0.22 -13.17
C ARG A 338 2.35 -0.11 -12.24
N GLY A 339 1.65 -1.25 -12.10
CA GLY A 339 0.48 -1.35 -11.26
C GLY A 339 -0.52 -0.22 -11.58
N ALA A 340 -1.03 0.40 -10.53
CA ALA A 340 -2.02 1.46 -10.59
C ALA A 340 -1.47 2.86 -10.88
N LEU A 341 -0.15 3.06 -10.95
CA LEU A 341 0.42 4.40 -11.15
C LEU A 341 -0.09 5.10 -12.43
N PRO A 342 -0.21 4.43 -13.59
CA PRO A 342 -0.77 5.05 -14.79
C PRO A 342 -2.23 5.51 -14.62
N GLU A 343 -3.03 4.77 -13.84
CA GLU A 343 -4.45 5.09 -13.60
C GLU A 343 -4.62 6.41 -12.84
N ARG A 344 -3.59 6.85 -12.10
CA ARG A 344 -3.59 8.15 -11.42
C ARG A 344 -3.41 9.34 -12.37
N LEU A 345 -2.93 9.08 -13.60
CA LEU A 345 -2.65 10.12 -14.60
C LEU A 345 -3.65 10.15 -15.76
N GLU A 346 -4.74 9.39 -15.68
CA GLU A 346 -5.80 9.38 -16.71
C GLU A 346 -6.38 10.77 -16.96
N ASN A 347 -6.41 11.62 -15.93
CA ASN A 347 -6.93 12.98 -15.99
C ASN A 347 -5.82 14.05 -16.12
N GLY A 348 -4.58 13.66 -16.45
CA GLY A 348 -3.47 14.58 -16.66
C GLY A 348 -2.58 14.81 -15.43
N GLY A 349 -1.78 15.88 -15.49
CA GLY A 349 -0.85 16.25 -14.41
C GLY A 349 0.49 15.52 -14.40
N GLY A 350 0.77 14.62 -15.35
CA GLY A 350 2.04 13.90 -15.35
C GLY A 350 2.37 13.13 -16.63
N VAL A 351 3.47 12.38 -16.56
CA VAL A 351 4.01 11.55 -17.64
C VAL A 351 4.20 10.11 -17.17
N VAL A 352 3.73 9.15 -17.96
CA VAL A 352 3.98 7.73 -17.75
C VAL A 352 5.19 7.29 -18.57
N VAL A 353 6.17 6.64 -17.93
CA VAL A 353 7.36 6.10 -18.59
C VAL A 353 7.44 4.58 -18.47
N ARG A 354 8.11 3.93 -19.43
CA ARG A 354 8.39 2.49 -19.32
C ARG A 354 9.23 2.19 -18.08
N SER A 355 8.76 1.27 -17.24
CA SER A 355 9.45 0.83 -16.03
C SER A 355 10.65 -0.08 -16.31
N GLY A 356 11.64 -0.05 -15.41
CA GLY A 356 12.78 -0.99 -15.38
C GLY A 356 14.03 -0.55 -16.12
N GLY A 357 14.08 0.67 -16.67
CA GLY A 357 15.25 1.21 -17.35
C GLY A 357 15.48 2.69 -17.06
N VAL A 358 16.75 3.09 -16.98
CA VAL A 358 17.14 4.49 -16.74
C VAL A 358 16.81 5.40 -17.92
N MET A 359 16.90 4.89 -19.16
CA MET A 359 16.77 5.72 -20.37
C MET A 359 15.38 6.35 -20.56
N PRO A 360 14.25 5.61 -20.46
CA PRO A 360 12.93 6.22 -20.52
C PRO A 360 12.73 7.30 -19.46
N LEU A 361 13.20 7.04 -18.23
CA LEU A 361 13.11 8.00 -17.13
C LEU A 361 13.95 9.25 -17.41
N ARG A 362 15.21 9.07 -17.84
CA ARG A 362 16.13 10.16 -18.20
C ARG A 362 15.55 11.07 -19.26
N ILE A 363 14.99 10.50 -20.34
CA ILE A 363 14.39 11.29 -21.43
C ILE A 363 13.26 12.17 -20.88
N ALA A 364 12.35 11.59 -20.08
CA ALA A 364 11.22 12.32 -19.52
C ALA A 364 11.68 13.43 -18.57
N VAL A 365 12.53 13.13 -17.58
CA VAL A 365 12.98 14.15 -16.61
C VAL A 365 13.85 15.22 -17.28
N SER A 366 14.74 14.86 -18.22
CA SER A 366 15.56 15.83 -18.96
C SER A 366 14.71 16.81 -19.76
N ASN A 367 13.65 16.32 -20.41
CA ASN A 367 12.72 17.17 -21.15
C ASN A 367 12.00 18.14 -20.21
N LEU A 368 11.48 17.66 -19.09
CA LEU A 368 10.74 18.50 -18.13
C LEU A 368 11.63 19.50 -17.39
N ILE A 369 12.88 19.14 -17.10
CA ILE A 369 13.84 20.04 -16.48
C ILE A 369 14.19 21.20 -17.42
N ARG A 370 14.45 20.91 -18.70
CA ARG A 370 14.89 21.90 -19.69
C ARG A 370 13.76 22.67 -20.34
N ASN A 371 12.55 22.11 -20.39
CA ASN A 371 11.39 22.71 -21.06
C ASN A 371 10.32 23.15 -20.05
N ARG A 372 10.45 24.39 -19.57
CA ARG A 372 9.49 25.03 -18.63
C ARG A 372 8.05 25.00 -19.13
N LYS A 373 7.84 25.28 -20.41
CA LYS A 373 6.50 25.31 -20.99
C LYS A 373 5.82 23.95 -20.88
N GLU A 374 6.58 22.86 -20.98
CA GLU A 374 6.03 21.52 -20.84
C GLU A 374 5.68 21.20 -19.38
N LEU A 375 6.54 21.58 -18.44
CA LEU A 375 6.25 21.43 -17.01
C LEU A 375 5.02 22.24 -16.59
N ASP A 376 4.88 23.47 -17.07
CA ASP A 376 3.73 24.33 -16.76
C ASP A 376 2.44 23.84 -17.40
N LYS A 377 2.51 23.25 -18.61
CA LYS A 377 1.35 22.55 -19.20
C LYS A 377 0.90 21.39 -18.32
N LEU A 378 1.84 20.58 -17.80
CA LEU A 378 1.48 19.51 -16.87
C LEU A 378 0.83 20.07 -15.60
N ARG A 379 1.38 21.14 -15.02
CA ARG A 379 0.78 21.84 -13.86
C ARG A 379 -0.65 22.30 -14.14
N ALA A 380 -0.88 22.90 -15.30
CA ALA A 380 -2.19 23.38 -15.71
C ALA A 380 -3.19 22.24 -15.97
N ALA A 381 -2.70 21.05 -16.35
CA ALA A 381 -3.49 19.86 -16.58
C ALA A 381 -3.78 19.04 -15.30
N ILE A 382 -3.28 19.46 -14.14
CA ILE A 382 -3.59 18.79 -12.86
C ILE A 382 -5.09 18.90 -12.57
N PRO A 383 -5.78 17.79 -12.22
CA PRO A 383 -7.19 17.81 -11.85
C PRO A 383 -7.50 18.78 -10.71
N LYS A 384 -8.67 19.42 -10.77
CA LYS A 384 -9.12 20.35 -9.72
C LYS A 384 -9.66 19.65 -8.47
N SER A 385 -10.05 18.38 -8.60
CA SER A 385 -10.66 17.57 -7.54
C SER A 385 -10.12 16.15 -7.62
N PHE A 386 -10.01 15.51 -6.46
CA PHE A 386 -9.57 14.13 -6.30
C PHE A 386 -10.57 13.38 -5.43
N PRO A 387 -10.73 12.06 -5.61
CA PRO A 387 -11.42 11.24 -4.63
C PRO A 387 -10.79 11.43 -3.26
N THR A 388 -11.60 11.32 -2.20
CA THR A 388 -11.16 11.49 -0.83
C THR A 388 -11.43 10.24 -0.01
N ILE A 389 -10.75 10.10 1.13
CA ILE A 389 -11.05 9.03 2.08
C ILE A 389 -12.47 9.11 2.62
N MET A 390 -13.11 10.29 2.59
CA MET A 390 -14.52 10.46 2.94
C MET A 390 -15.46 9.81 1.92
N ASP A 391 -15.10 9.82 0.63
CA ASP A 391 -15.88 9.11 -0.40
C ASP A 391 -15.81 7.60 -0.18
N ALA A 392 -14.63 7.09 0.17
CA ALA A 392 -14.46 5.69 0.56
C ALA A 392 -15.25 5.36 1.84
N ALA A 393 -15.21 6.21 2.87
CA ALA A 393 -15.96 6.02 4.11
C ALA A 393 -17.47 5.95 3.88
N ARG A 394 -18.03 6.86 3.05
CA ARG A 394 -19.45 6.85 2.69
C ARG A 394 -19.84 5.58 1.96
N ARG A 395 -19.01 5.12 1.01
CA ARG A 395 -19.28 3.86 0.29
C ARG A 395 -19.24 2.65 1.23
N CYS A 396 -18.23 2.57 2.10
CA CYS A 396 -18.15 1.52 3.12
C CYS A 396 -19.36 1.53 4.06
N GLN A 397 -19.82 2.71 4.51
CA GLN A 397 -21.01 2.85 5.35
C GLN A 397 -22.28 2.26 4.71
N VAL A 398 -22.44 2.43 3.39
CA VAL A 398 -23.54 1.80 2.63
C VAL A 398 -23.39 0.27 2.63
N LEU A 399 -22.19 -0.24 2.40
CA LEU A 399 -21.93 -1.68 2.37
C LEU A 399 -22.10 -2.35 3.74
N TYR A 400 -21.72 -1.69 4.83
CA TYR A 400 -21.97 -2.19 6.19
C TYR A 400 -23.46 -2.39 6.49
N LYS A 401 -24.32 -1.54 5.92
CA LYS A 401 -25.78 -1.60 6.09
C LYS A 401 -26.45 -2.64 5.20
N ALA A 402 -25.81 -3.11 4.13
CA ALA A 402 -26.41 -4.03 3.17
C ALA A 402 -26.68 -5.42 3.78
N GLY A 403 -25.89 -5.84 4.76
CA GLY A 403 -26.13 -7.05 5.58
C GLY A 403 -25.94 -8.40 4.88
N GLU A 404 -26.09 -8.47 3.56
CA GLU A 404 -25.97 -9.68 2.74
C GLU A 404 -25.03 -9.45 1.53
N PRO A 405 -24.37 -10.50 1.00
CA PRO A 405 -23.56 -10.42 -0.21
C PRO A 405 -24.36 -9.93 -1.42
N VAL A 406 -23.79 -8.99 -2.18
CA VAL A 406 -24.39 -8.42 -3.40
C VAL A 406 -24.27 -9.36 -4.60
#